data_AF-A0A8E0SAH0-F1
#
_entry.id   AF-A0A8E0SAH0-F1
#
_cell.length_a   1.000
_cell.length_b   1.000
_cell.length_c   1.000
_cell.angle_alpha   90.00
_cell.angle_beta   90.00
_cell.angle_gamma   90.00
#
_symmetry.space_group_name_H-M   'P 1'
#
loop_
_entity.id
_entity.type
_entity.pdbx_description
1 polymer ?
#
loop_
_entity_poly.entity_id
_entity_poly.type
_entity_poly.pdbx_seq_one_letter_code
_entity_poly.pdbx_strand_id
1 'polypeptide(L)'
;SYCRVNPVEFDTSLLFRTRYFVIKSDCEYNVHQSIRYGVWCSTRSGNQCLNSAYESVQAPEYVSFANGNSSAGGMETQSDLLDPVDQGTNEMTKSGVSLRGHILLFFSVRASGYLNGVAEMIGPVDPQKRCTIWLDSRFRGEIPVRWIYVKNVPAHLIKHISIESYDNRPVTVLRDTSEITPASKGEEMLRIVHEYGLPRSVCAQQTY
;
A
#
# COMPACT_ATOMS: atom_id res chain seq x y z
N SER A 1 5.83 20.95 -3.36
CA SER A 1 5.38 20.96 -1.96
C SER A 1 5.88 19.67 -1.31
N TYR A 2 6.85 19.73 -0.40
CA TYR A 2 7.26 18.56 0.37
C TYR A 2 6.07 18.14 1.25
N CYS A 3 5.50 16.96 1.00
CA CYS A 3 4.55 16.37 1.96
C CYS A 3 5.25 16.31 3.33
N ARG A 4 4.62 16.87 4.37
CA ARG A 4 5.15 16.79 5.73
C ARG A 4 5.15 15.31 6.15
N VAL A 5 6.32 14.75 6.37
CA VAL A 5 6.48 13.43 7.01
C VAL A 5 6.18 13.55 8.51
N ASN A 6 5.81 12.44 9.14
CA ASN A 6 5.43 12.33 10.55
C ASN A 6 4.23 13.23 10.91
N PRO A 7 3.04 12.97 10.34
CA PRO A 7 1.83 13.72 10.70
C PRO A 7 1.53 13.58 12.19
N VAL A 8 1.04 14.67 12.80
CA VAL A 8 0.61 14.71 14.21
C VAL A 8 -0.72 13.99 14.39
N GLU A 9 -1.60 14.08 13.40
CA GLU A 9 -2.89 13.40 13.39
C GLU A 9 -2.79 12.06 12.68
N PHE A 10 -3.52 11.07 13.20
CA PHE A 10 -3.62 9.76 12.58
C PHE A 10 -4.60 9.80 11.42
N ASP A 11 -4.11 9.61 10.20
CA ASP A 11 -4.94 9.55 9.01
C ASP A 11 -5.64 8.19 8.90
N THR A 12 -6.90 8.12 9.34
CA THR A 12 -7.72 6.91 9.30
C THR A 12 -8.10 6.49 7.89
N SER A 13 -7.99 7.38 6.89
CA SER A 13 -8.29 7.02 5.49
C SER A 13 -7.32 5.96 4.97
N LEU A 14 -6.09 5.95 5.47
CA LEU A 14 -5.05 4.95 5.19
C LEU A 14 -5.37 3.53 5.68
N LEU A 15 -6.48 3.33 6.39
CA LEU A 15 -6.92 1.99 6.80
C LEU A 15 -7.88 1.36 5.79
N PHE A 16 -8.54 2.18 4.96
CA PHE A 16 -9.56 1.70 4.04
C PHE A 16 -8.95 0.84 2.94
N ARG A 17 -9.41 -0.42 2.83
CA ARG A 17 -9.03 -1.36 1.76
C ARG A 17 -7.50 -1.44 1.56
N THR A 18 -6.76 -1.40 2.67
CA THR A 18 -5.30 -1.27 2.65
C THR A 18 -4.64 -2.62 2.80
N ARG A 19 -3.59 -2.84 1.99
CA ARG A 19 -2.68 -3.98 2.11
C ARG A 19 -1.33 -3.51 2.62
N TYR A 20 -0.71 -4.33 3.45
CA TYR A 20 0.47 -3.97 4.21
C TYR A 20 1.61 -4.94 3.89
N PHE A 21 2.80 -4.41 3.63
CA PHE A 21 3.97 -5.22 3.28
C PHE A 21 5.20 -4.83 4.09
N VAL A 22 6.00 -5.82 4.46
CA VAL A 22 7.35 -5.59 5.00
C VAL A 22 8.32 -5.34 3.85
N ILE A 23 9.14 -4.29 3.97
CA ILE A 23 10.25 -4.00 3.06
C ILE A 23 11.57 -4.13 3.83
N LYS A 24 12.48 -4.98 3.32
CA LYS A 24 13.78 -5.23 3.93
C LYS A 24 14.89 -4.66 3.05
N SER A 25 15.56 -3.62 3.55
CA SER A 25 16.78 -3.10 2.91
C SER A 25 18.03 -3.71 3.54
N ASP A 26 19.09 -3.87 2.75
CA ASP A 26 20.41 -4.28 3.21
C ASP A 26 21.25 -3.13 3.79
N CYS A 27 20.89 -1.89 3.49
CA CYS A 27 21.65 -0.72 3.93
C CYS A 27 20.77 0.52 4.14
N GLU A 28 21.17 1.37 5.09
CA GLU A 28 20.48 2.63 5.38
C GLU A 28 20.54 3.61 4.21
N TYR A 29 21.62 3.57 3.42
CA TYR A 29 21.78 4.43 2.26
C TYR A 29 20.61 4.31 1.29
N ASN A 30 20.17 3.09 0.96
CA ASN A 30 19.05 2.88 0.04
C ASN A 30 17.75 3.50 0.60
N VAL A 31 17.51 3.36 1.92
CA VAL A 31 16.36 4.00 2.59
C VAL A 31 16.44 5.53 2.48
N HIS A 32 17.61 6.12 2.70
CA HIS A 32 17.81 7.57 2.54
C HIS A 32 17.57 8.05 1.11
N GLN A 33 18.02 7.30 0.10
CA GLN A 33 17.73 7.64 -1.31
C GLN A 33 16.23 7.56 -1.60
N SER A 34 15.54 6.56 -1.04
CA SER A 34 14.09 6.43 -1.18
C SER A 34 13.34 7.63 -0.61
N ILE A 35 13.72 8.08 0.58
CA ILE A 35 13.14 9.28 1.21
C ILE A 35 13.38 10.51 0.33
N ARG A 36 14.61 10.66 -0.18
CA ARG A 36 15.03 11.82 -0.97
C ARG A 36 14.33 11.91 -2.32
N TYR A 37 14.16 10.79 -3.01
CA TYR A 37 13.68 10.76 -4.39
C TYR A 37 12.25 10.26 -4.55
N GLY A 38 11.61 9.78 -3.48
CA GLY A 38 10.22 9.30 -3.53
C GLY A 38 10.06 8.04 -4.37
N VAL A 39 11.07 7.18 -4.38
CA VAL A 39 11.09 5.95 -5.19
C VAL A 39 11.65 4.79 -4.39
N TRP A 40 11.28 3.57 -4.76
CA TRP A 40 11.84 2.33 -4.24
C TRP A 40 12.11 1.34 -5.36
N CYS A 41 12.91 0.32 -5.07
CA CYS A 41 13.02 -0.87 -5.90
C CYS A 41 13.28 -2.07 -4.98
N SER A 42 12.52 -3.15 -5.18
CA SER A 42 12.79 -4.45 -4.57
C SER A 42 13.50 -5.36 -5.60
N THR A 43 13.61 -6.64 -5.28
CA THR A 43 13.97 -7.72 -6.21
C THR A 43 12.94 -7.82 -7.34
N ARG A 44 13.27 -8.50 -8.45
CA ARG A 44 12.32 -8.72 -9.56
C ARG A 44 11.00 -9.35 -9.09
N SER A 45 11.08 -10.39 -8.27
CA SER A 45 9.90 -11.05 -7.71
C SER A 45 9.15 -10.16 -6.73
N GLY A 46 9.87 -9.36 -5.93
CA GLY A 46 9.25 -8.41 -5.00
C GLY A 46 8.51 -7.29 -5.74
N ASN A 47 9.12 -6.73 -6.79
CA ASN A 47 8.48 -5.76 -7.68
C ASN A 47 7.21 -6.33 -8.32
N GLN A 48 7.24 -7.57 -8.81
CA GLN A 48 6.04 -8.24 -9.35
C GLN A 48 4.95 -8.40 -8.28
N CYS A 49 5.33 -8.86 -7.08
CA CYS A 49 4.40 -9.02 -5.96
C CYS A 49 3.71 -7.69 -5.59
N LEU A 50 4.49 -6.62 -5.43
CA LEU A 50 3.96 -5.30 -5.09
C LEU A 50 3.10 -4.72 -6.22
N ASN A 51 3.47 -4.92 -7.48
CA ASN A 51 2.67 -4.47 -8.61
C ASN A 51 1.30 -5.16 -8.65
N SER A 52 1.26 -6.49 -8.54
CA SER A 52 0.00 -7.23 -8.50
C SER A 52 -0.85 -6.83 -7.29
N ALA A 53 -0.23 -6.54 -6.15
CA ALA A 53 -0.95 -6.05 -4.98
C ALA A 53 -1.56 -4.66 -5.24
N TYR A 54 -0.78 -3.75 -5.82
CA TYR A 54 -1.26 -2.42 -6.19
C TYR A 54 -2.46 -2.51 -7.15
N GLU A 55 -2.34 -3.26 -8.24
CA GLU A 55 -3.44 -3.46 -9.21
C GLU A 55 -4.72 -3.98 -8.56
N SER A 56 -4.61 -4.91 -7.61
CA SER A 56 -5.77 -5.50 -6.92
C SER A 56 -6.59 -4.49 -6.09
N VAL A 57 -5.94 -3.43 -5.57
CA VAL A 57 -6.61 -2.41 -4.75
C VAL A 57 -7.02 -1.18 -5.58
N GLN A 58 -6.55 -1.06 -6.82
CA GLN A 58 -6.94 0.02 -7.73
C GLN A 58 -8.25 -0.26 -8.48
N ALA A 59 -8.65 -1.52 -8.62
CA ALA A 59 -9.91 -1.87 -9.30
C ALA A 59 -11.13 -1.30 -8.54
N PRO A 60 -12.13 -0.71 -9.23
CA PRO A 60 -13.41 -0.38 -8.60
C PRO A 60 -14.07 -1.66 -8.09
N GLU A 61 -14.54 -1.67 -6.84
CA GLU A 61 -15.45 -2.74 -6.41
C GLU A 61 -16.75 -2.61 -7.20
N TYR A 62 -16.98 -3.51 -8.16
CA TYR A 62 -18.27 -3.59 -8.83
C TYR A 62 -19.24 -4.30 -7.89
N VAL A 63 -20.03 -3.54 -7.13
CA VAL A 63 -21.13 -4.09 -6.34
C VAL A 63 -22.25 -4.44 -7.31
N SER A 64 -22.30 -5.69 -7.75
CA SER A 64 -23.45 -6.23 -8.48
C SER A 64 -24.60 -6.39 -7.50
N PHE A 65 -25.51 -5.41 -7.45
CA PHE A 65 -26.84 -5.63 -6.88
C PHE A 65 -27.57 -6.61 -7.80
N ALA A 66 -27.54 -7.89 -7.45
CA ALA A 66 -28.40 -8.89 -8.06
C ALA A 66 -29.86 -8.50 -7.74
N ASN A 67 -30.53 -7.87 -8.68
CA ASN A 67 -31.98 -7.71 -8.63
C ASN A 67 -32.58 -9.11 -8.85
N GLY A 68 -33.02 -9.75 -7.76
CA GLY A 68 -33.78 -10.98 -7.83
C GLY A 68 -35.12 -10.72 -8.51
N ASN A 69 -35.18 -10.96 -9.82
CA ASN A 69 -36.41 -11.23 -10.55
C ASN A 69 -36.19 -12.48 -11.40
N SER A 70 -36.43 -13.63 -10.78
CA SER A 70 -36.67 -14.87 -11.48
C SER A 70 -38.08 -14.85 -12.07
N SER A 71 -38.18 -14.63 -13.39
CA SER A 71 -39.34 -15.02 -14.17
C SER A 71 -38.91 -15.41 -15.59
N ALA A 72 -39.39 -16.59 -15.98
CA ALA A 72 -39.07 -17.38 -17.15
C ALA A 72 -39.23 -16.68 -18.51
N GLY A 73 -38.49 -17.18 -19.51
CA GLY A 73 -39.01 -17.33 -20.88
C GLY A 73 -38.06 -16.94 -22.02
N GLY A 74 -37.80 -17.91 -22.92
CA GLY A 74 -37.71 -17.65 -24.37
C GLY A 74 -36.31 -17.57 -25.01
N MET A 75 -35.99 -18.58 -25.82
CA MET A 75 -35.01 -18.50 -26.93
C MET A 75 -35.51 -17.54 -28.02
N GLU A 76 -34.59 -16.86 -28.73
CA GLU A 76 -34.39 -16.95 -30.20
C GLU A 76 -33.36 -15.91 -30.73
N THR A 77 -33.03 -16.06 -32.02
CA THR A 77 -31.76 -15.89 -32.75
C THR A 77 -31.52 -14.57 -33.50
N GLN A 78 -30.22 -14.22 -33.62
CA GLN A 78 -29.44 -13.77 -34.80
C GLN A 78 -29.76 -12.48 -35.61
N SER A 79 -28.66 -11.79 -35.96
CA SER A 79 -28.32 -10.94 -37.13
C SER A 79 -28.56 -9.42 -37.16
N ASP A 80 -27.43 -8.73 -37.43
CA ASP A 80 -27.20 -7.60 -38.33
C ASP A 80 -27.05 -6.14 -37.81
N LEU A 81 -25.92 -5.59 -38.28
CA LEU A 81 -25.35 -4.24 -38.19
C LEU A 81 -26.30 -3.13 -38.62
N LEU A 82 -26.30 -2.00 -37.90
CA LEU A 82 -26.12 -0.62 -38.41
C LEU A 82 -25.81 0.35 -37.25
N ASP A 83 -24.65 1.01 -37.28
CA ASP A 83 -24.41 2.35 -36.68
C ASP A 83 -24.72 3.41 -37.78
N PRO A 84 -25.00 4.72 -37.52
CA PRO A 84 -24.31 5.53 -36.50
C PRO A 84 -25.06 6.77 -35.88
N VAL A 85 -24.40 7.37 -34.88
CA VAL A 85 -24.52 8.75 -34.34
C VAL A 85 -25.77 9.11 -33.52
N ASP A 86 -25.59 9.23 -32.20
CA ASP A 86 -26.15 10.38 -31.47
C ASP A 86 -25.17 10.89 -30.40
N GLN A 87 -25.08 12.21 -30.35
CA GLN A 87 -24.17 13.00 -29.53
C GLN A 87 -24.75 13.20 -28.14
N GLY A 88 -23.90 13.12 -27.12
CA GLY A 88 -24.23 13.64 -25.79
C GLY A 88 -24.16 12.59 -24.69
N THR A 89 -22.98 12.04 -24.42
CA THR A 89 -22.71 11.54 -23.07
C THR A 89 -22.65 12.75 -22.15
N ASN A 90 -23.76 13.01 -21.48
CA ASN A 90 -23.87 13.86 -20.31
C ASN A 90 -22.86 13.34 -19.27
N GLU A 91 -21.62 13.84 -19.30
CA GLU A 91 -20.65 13.69 -18.23
C GLU A 91 -21.13 14.51 -17.04
N MET A 92 -22.15 13.97 -16.36
CA MET A 92 -22.49 14.40 -15.02
C MET A 92 -21.34 13.92 -14.15
N THR A 93 -20.38 14.83 -13.96
CA THR A 93 -19.32 14.79 -12.96
C THR A 93 -19.96 14.68 -11.58
N LYS A 94 -20.41 13.47 -11.23
CA LYS A 94 -20.49 13.09 -9.82
C LYS A 94 -19.05 13.11 -9.33
N SER A 95 -18.79 13.99 -8.38
CA SER A 95 -17.63 13.98 -7.49
C SER A 95 -17.53 12.65 -6.74
N GLY A 96 -17.28 11.57 -7.48
CA GLY A 96 -17.05 10.24 -6.96
C GLY A 96 -15.68 10.23 -6.32
N VAL A 97 -15.65 10.16 -4.99
CA VAL A 97 -14.44 9.80 -4.26
C VAL A 97 -13.94 8.50 -4.84
N SER A 98 -12.72 8.50 -5.40
CA SER A 98 -12.12 7.28 -5.93
C SER A 98 -11.84 6.35 -4.74
N LEU A 99 -12.65 5.29 -4.58
CA LEU A 99 -12.53 4.28 -3.52
C LEU A 99 -11.36 3.30 -3.78
N ARG A 100 -10.22 3.83 -4.22
CA ARG A 100 -8.98 3.07 -4.41
C ARG A 100 -8.42 2.73 -3.04
N GLY A 101 -7.98 1.48 -2.86
CA GLY A 101 -7.29 1.08 -1.65
C GLY A 101 -5.82 1.50 -1.65
N HIS A 102 -5.16 1.32 -0.51
CA HIS A 102 -3.76 1.72 -0.32
C HIS A 102 -2.82 0.51 -0.24
N ILE A 103 -1.56 0.74 -0.58
CA ILE A 103 -0.46 -0.19 -0.33
C ILE A 103 0.53 0.50 0.60
N LEU A 104 0.62 0.03 1.84
CA LEU A 104 1.56 0.55 2.83
C LEU A 104 2.77 -0.38 3.00
N LEU A 105 3.94 0.23 3.00
CA LEU A 105 5.24 -0.41 3.01
C LEU A 105 5.97 -0.07 4.31
N PHE A 106 6.23 -1.07 5.15
CA PHE A 106 6.95 -0.98 6.41
C PHE A 106 8.45 -1.23 6.19
N PHE A 107 9.26 -0.17 6.20
CA PHE A 107 10.68 -0.25 5.90
C PHE A 107 11.51 -0.64 7.11
N SER A 108 12.39 -1.63 6.95
CA SER A 108 13.35 -2.05 7.99
C SER A 108 14.68 -2.45 7.35
N VAL A 109 15.75 -1.79 7.76
CA VAL A 109 17.13 -2.16 7.40
C VAL A 109 17.52 -3.41 8.19
N ARG A 110 18.02 -4.42 7.49
CA ARG A 110 18.46 -5.69 8.11
C ARG A 110 19.49 -5.42 9.20
N ALA A 111 19.36 -6.14 10.31
CA ALA A 111 20.21 -6.02 11.50
C ALA A 111 20.23 -4.65 12.21
N SER A 112 19.44 -3.66 11.78
CA SER A 112 19.37 -2.35 12.47
C SER A 112 18.73 -2.43 13.86
N GLY A 113 17.82 -3.40 14.09
CA GLY A 113 16.98 -3.45 15.29
C GLY A 113 15.80 -2.48 15.26
N TYR A 114 15.56 -1.80 14.13
CA TYR A 114 14.49 -0.81 13.97
C TYR A 114 13.59 -1.11 12.77
N LEU A 115 12.36 -0.62 12.88
CA LEU A 115 11.54 -0.23 11.76
C LEU A 115 11.86 1.25 11.45
N ASN A 116 12.32 1.55 10.25
CA ASN A 116 12.85 2.87 9.87
C ASN A 116 11.78 3.84 9.35
N GLY A 117 10.58 3.34 9.05
CA GLY A 117 9.45 4.19 8.67
C GLY A 117 8.42 3.46 7.83
N VAL A 118 7.49 4.26 7.29
CA VAL A 118 6.36 3.80 6.49
C VAL A 118 6.20 4.69 5.27
N ALA A 119 6.03 4.09 4.10
CA ALA A 119 5.68 4.78 2.88
C ALA A 119 4.46 4.14 2.23
N GLU A 120 3.71 4.94 1.47
CA GLU A 120 2.67 4.47 0.58
C GLU A 120 3.25 4.26 -0.82
N MET A 121 2.91 3.14 -1.48
CA MET A 121 3.13 2.99 -2.91
C MET A 121 2.02 3.74 -3.66
N ILE A 122 2.41 4.77 -4.41
CA ILE A 122 1.49 5.76 -5.02
C ILE A 122 1.29 5.56 -6.54
N GLY A 123 1.81 4.47 -7.08
CA GLY A 123 1.76 4.17 -8.50
C GLY A 123 2.25 2.75 -8.80
N PRO A 124 1.97 2.23 -10.00
CA PRO A 124 2.43 0.91 -10.42
C PRO A 124 3.96 0.88 -10.55
N VAL A 125 4.52 -0.32 -10.62
CA VAL A 125 5.95 -0.50 -10.86
C VAL A 125 6.26 -0.20 -12.32
N ASP A 126 7.25 0.66 -12.59
CA ASP A 126 7.86 0.78 -13.91
C ASP A 126 9.03 -0.21 -13.99
N PRO A 127 8.94 -1.30 -14.78
CA PRO A 127 10.00 -2.32 -14.84
C PRO A 127 11.18 -1.92 -15.72
N GLN A 128 11.03 -0.91 -16.58
CA GLN A 128 12.06 -0.51 -17.56
C GLN A 128 12.97 0.58 -17.00
N LYS A 129 12.48 1.36 -16.05
CA LYS A 129 13.26 2.43 -15.44
C LYS A 129 14.46 1.88 -14.66
N ARG A 130 15.65 2.37 -15.03
CA ARG A 130 16.88 2.13 -14.29
C ARG A 130 17.12 3.32 -13.38
N CYS A 131 17.06 3.10 -12.07
CA CYS A 131 17.45 4.12 -11.11
C CYS A 131 18.91 3.90 -10.74
N THR A 132 19.78 4.88 -11.03
CA THR A 132 21.21 4.83 -10.70
C THR A 132 21.50 5.28 -9.26
N ILE A 133 20.46 5.53 -8.47
CA ILE A 133 20.58 6.03 -7.09
C ILE A 133 20.88 4.90 -6.10
N TRP A 134 20.67 3.63 -6.47
CA TRP A 134 20.88 2.47 -5.60
C TRP A 134 22.37 2.08 -5.55
N LEU A 135 22.83 1.56 -4.42
CA LEU A 135 24.22 1.05 -4.30
C LEU A 135 24.47 -0.16 -5.21
N ASP A 136 23.47 -1.01 -5.40
CA ASP A 136 23.57 -2.19 -6.24
C ASP A 136 22.91 -1.94 -7.60
N SER A 137 23.73 -1.93 -8.66
CA SER A 137 23.28 -1.73 -10.04
C SER A 137 22.37 -2.84 -10.58
N ARG A 138 22.18 -3.94 -9.83
CA ARG A 138 21.26 -5.02 -10.19
C ARG A 138 19.80 -4.65 -10.00
N PHE A 139 19.50 -3.65 -9.16
CA PHE A 139 18.13 -3.18 -8.98
C PHE A 139 17.62 -2.53 -10.27
N ARG A 140 16.53 -3.11 -10.79
CA ARG A 140 15.84 -2.64 -11.99
C ARG A 140 14.37 -2.48 -11.71
N GLY A 141 13.84 -1.39 -12.22
CA GLY A 141 12.49 -0.96 -11.98
C GLY A 141 12.41 0.10 -10.89
N GLU A 142 11.27 0.79 -10.87
CA GLU A 142 11.00 1.88 -9.96
C GLU A 142 9.56 1.76 -9.44
N ILE A 143 9.43 1.85 -8.12
CA ILE A 143 8.17 1.91 -7.41
C ILE A 143 8.05 3.35 -6.89
N PRO A 144 7.11 4.18 -7.39
CA PRO A 144 6.91 5.49 -6.82
C PRO A 144 6.31 5.36 -5.41
N VAL A 145 6.93 6.01 -4.43
CA VAL A 145 6.51 5.96 -3.03
C VAL A 145 6.42 7.35 -2.41
N ARG A 146 5.47 7.51 -1.48
CA ARG A 146 5.34 8.70 -0.64
C ARG A 146 5.57 8.32 0.81
N TRP A 147 6.64 8.84 1.40
CA TRP A 147 6.94 8.62 2.81
C TRP A 147 5.92 9.32 3.70
N ILE A 148 5.34 8.56 4.63
CA ILE A 148 4.38 9.07 5.63
C ILE A 148 5.10 9.24 6.96
N TYR A 149 5.85 8.22 7.39
CA TYR A 149 6.62 8.24 8.63
C TYR A 149 8.10 7.98 8.34
N VAL A 150 8.96 8.84 8.89
CA VAL A 150 10.43 8.68 8.88
C VAL A 150 10.88 8.75 10.34
N LYS A 151 10.99 7.58 10.98
CA LYS A 151 11.34 7.43 12.39
C LYS A 151 11.87 6.02 12.66
N ASN A 152 12.88 5.92 13.54
CA ASN A 152 13.42 4.64 13.97
C ASN A 152 12.61 4.11 15.16
N VAL A 153 11.59 3.29 14.89
CA VAL A 153 10.78 2.62 15.93
C VAL A 153 11.48 1.32 16.35
N PRO A 154 11.81 1.14 17.65
CA PRO A 154 12.47 -0.07 18.11
C PRO A 154 11.66 -1.34 17.80
N ALA A 155 12.30 -2.35 17.21
CA ALA A 155 11.63 -3.57 16.76
C ALA A 155 10.97 -4.37 17.90
N HIS A 156 11.42 -4.21 19.14
CA HIS A 156 10.81 -4.88 20.28
C HIS A 156 9.36 -4.43 20.53
N LEU A 157 8.98 -3.21 20.14
CA LEU A 157 7.62 -2.67 20.28
C LEU A 157 6.61 -3.32 19.34
N ILE A 158 7.07 -3.96 18.26
CA ILE A 158 6.23 -4.64 17.27
C ILE A 158 6.48 -6.15 17.25
N LYS A 159 7.33 -6.68 18.14
CA LYS A 159 7.74 -8.09 18.12
C LYS A 159 6.60 -9.03 18.52
N HIS A 160 5.61 -8.56 19.27
CA HIS A 160 4.42 -9.33 19.66
C HIS A 160 3.43 -9.54 18.50
N ILE A 161 3.58 -8.77 17.42
CA ILE A 161 2.75 -8.90 16.22
C ILE A 161 3.30 -10.09 15.42
N SER A 162 2.62 -11.22 15.52
CA SER A 162 2.92 -12.45 14.77
C SER A 162 1.92 -12.68 13.63
N ILE A 163 2.42 -13.28 12.55
CA ILE A 163 1.63 -13.56 11.34
C ILE A 163 1.40 -15.07 11.20
N GLU A 164 0.13 -15.47 11.30
CA GLU A 164 -0.29 -16.89 11.29
C GLU A 164 0.09 -17.60 9.99
N SER A 165 -0.09 -16.93 8.85
CA SER A 165 0.27 -17.45 7.52
C SER A 165 1.77 -17.69 7.32
N TYR A 166 2.61 -17.18 8.23
CA TYR A 166 4.04 -17.44 8.29
C TYR A 166 4.44 -18.21 9.55
N ASP A 167 3.67 -19.23 9.94
CA ASP A 167 4.00 -20.12 11.08
C ASP A 167 4.15 -19.33 12.39
N ASN A 168 3.23 -18.38 12.61
CA ASN A 168 3.21 -17.48 13.76
C ASN A 168 4.51 -16.68 13.98
N ARG A 169 5.30 -16.49 12.91
CA ARG A 169 6.54 -15.71 12.99
C ARG A 169 6.24 -14.25 13.28
N PRO A 170 7.06 -13.58 14.12
CA PRO A 170 6.91 -12.16 14.39
C PRO A 170 7.20 -11.35 13.12
N VAL A 171 6.49 -10.23 12.93
CA VAL A 171 6.67 -9.33 11.76
C VAL A 171 8.11 -8.88 11.55
N THR A 172 8.89 -8.81 12.63
CA THR A 172 10.29 -8.39 12.63
C THR A 172 11.23 -9.31 11.86
N VAL A 173 10.88 -10.60 11.72
CA VAL A 173 11.71 -11.61 11.02
C VAL A 173 11.20 -11.95 9.63
N LEU A 174 10.12 -11.30 9.17
CA LEU A 174 9.58 -11.52 7.85
C LEU A 174 10.56 -11.08 6.75
N ARG A 175 10.41 -11.71 5.59
CA ARG A 175 11.25 -11.44 4.42
C ARG A 175 10.78 -10.18 3.71
N ASP A 176 11.62 -9.72 2.78
CA ASP A 176 11.24 -8.65 1.88
C ASP A 176 9.94 -9.01 1.13
N THR A 177 9.06 -8.04 0.99
CA THR A 177 7.73 -8.14 0.35
C THR A 177 6.80 -9.19 0.96
N SER A 178 7.02 -9.61 2.20
CA SER A 178 6.02 -10.38 2.95
C SER A 178 4.79 -9.53 3.25
N GLU A 179 3.60 -10.03 2.92
CA GLU A 179 2.35 -9.36 3.23
C GLU A 179 1.97 -9.56 4.70
N ILE A 180 1.44 -8.54 5.36
CA ILE A 180 0.97 -8.61 6.74
C ILE A 180 -0.55 -8.89 6.69
N THR A 181 -0.92 -10.14 6.96
CA THR A 181 -2.31 -10.60 7.01
C THR A 181 -2.64 -11.22 8.37
N PRO A 182 -3.84 -10.98 8.94
CA PRO A 182 -4.90 -10.08 8.45
C PRO A 182 -4.52 -8.60 8.54
N ALA A 183 -5.25 -7.75 7.81
CA ALA A 183 -5.00 -6.30 7.73
C ALA A 183 -4.90 -5.62 9.11
N SER A 184 -5.66 -6.10 10.10
CA SER A 184 -5.64 -5.59 11.48
C SER A 184 -4.25 -5.61 12.12
N LYS A 185 -3.36 -6.55 11.73
CA LYS A 185 -1.96 -6.58 12.19
C LYS A 185 -1.16 -5.42 11.61
N GLY A 186 -1.42 -5.04 10.36
CA GLY A 186 -0.82 -3.88 9.71
C GLY A 186 -1.33 -2.56 10.29
N GLU A 187 -2.63 -2.48 10.61
CA GLU A 187 -3.21 -1.33 11.31
C GLU A 187 -2.58 -1.12 12.69
N GLU A 188 -2.41 -2.20 13.46
CA GLU A 188 -1.75 -2.17 14.77
C GLU A 188 -0.31 -1.65 14.64
N MET A 189 0.47 -2.16 13.67
CA MET A 189 1.81 -1.65 13.40
C MET A 189 1.79 -0.15 13.03
N LEU A 190 0.84 0.29 12.21
CA LEU A 190 0.74 1.70 11.81
C LEU A 190 0.43 2.61 13.00
N ARG A 191 -0.45 2.19 13.92
CA ARG A 191 -0.75 2.93 15.16
C ARG A 191 0.48 3.04 16.06
N ILE A 192 1.19 1.94 16.29
CA ILE A 192 2.45 1.94 17.07
C ILE A 192 3.46 2.91 16.45
N VAL A 193 3.61 2.90 15.12
CA VAL A 193 4.49 3.84 14.43
C VAL A 193 4.02 5.27 14.65
N HIS A 194 2.73 5.57 14.47
CA HIS A 194 2.19 6.91 14.64
C HIS A 194 2.47 7.48 16.04
N GLU A 195 2.11 6.72 17.08
CA GLU A 195 2.23 7.09 18.49
C GLU A 195 3.68 7.23 18.95
N TYR A 196 4.62 6.49 18.32
CA TYR A 196 6.02 6.55 18.70
C TYR A 196 6.60 7.96 18.52
N GLY A 197 7.00 8.55 19.64
CA GLY A 197 7.59 9.88 19.72
C GLY A 197 6.58 11.02 19.90
N LEU A 198 5.27 10.74 19.97
CA LEU A 198 4.28 11.77 20.30
C LEU A 198 4.30 12.12 21.80
N PRO A 199 4.02 13.38 22.17
CA PRO A 199 3.82 13.75 23.56
C PRO A 199 2.65 12.96 24.17
N ARG A 200 2.81 12.49 25.42
CA ARG A 200 1.78 11.70 26.14
C ARG A 200 0.40 12.37 26.19
N SER A 201 0.33 13.70 26.11
CA SER A 201 -0.94 14.45 26.13
C SER A 201 -1.82 14.21 24.90
N VAL A 202 -1.24 13.83 23.75
CA VAL A 202 -1.98 13.59 22.50
C VAL A 202 -2.60 12.18 22.47
N CYS A 203 -1.89 11.18 22.99
CA CYS A 203 -2.36 9.78 23.07
C CYS A 203 -3.68 9.63 23.87
N ALA A 204 -3.88 10.46 24.90
CA ALA A 204 -5.05 10.37 25.79
C ALA A 204 -6.35 10.93 25.17
N GLN A 205 -6.28 11.66 24.06
CA GLN A 205 -7.45 12.30 23.44
C GLN A 205 -8.18 11.40 22.41
N GLN A 206 -7.63 10.24 22.07
CA GLN A 206 -8.17 9.32 21.05
C GLN A 206 -8.97 8.14 21.63
N THR A 207 -9.24 8.14 22.93
CA THR A 207 -10.09 7.14 23.62
C THR A 207 -11.41 7.79 24.03
N TYR A 208 -12.34 7.96 23.09
CA TYR A 208 -13.75 8.29 23.36
C TYR A 208 -14.67 7.60 22.36
#